data_AF-A0A4V2XVC6-F1
#
_entry.id   AF-A0A4V2XVC6-F1
#
_cell.length_a   1.000
_cell.length_b   1.000
_cell.length_c   1.000
_cell.angle_alpha   90.00
_cell.angle_beta   90.00
_cell.angle_gamma   90.00
#
_symmetry.space_group_name_H-M   'P 1'
#
loop_
_entity.id
_entity.type
_entity.pdbx_description
1 polymer ?
#
loop_
_entity_poly.entity_id
_entity_poly.type
_entity_poly.pdbx_seq_one_letter_code
_entity_poly.pdbx_strand_id
1 'polypeptide(L)'
;MEPAEPAAAPAQVRRGQSIAAYKRPELVEIVGRIAVREPDLSDDQLIDLVTRLLECPEDEALLVGARLRYAVEVYRDQSESG
;
A
#
# COMPACT_ATOMS: atom_id res chain seq x y z
N MET A 1 -21.93 11.56 25.22
CA MET A 1 -21.51 11.89 23.84
C MET A 1 -20.09 11.39 23.72
N GLU A 2 -19.93 10.15 23.29
CA GLU A 2 -18.62 9.55 23.05
C GLU A 2 -17.95 10.32 21.89
N PRO A 3 -16.67 10.69 22.00
CA PRO A 3 -15.96 11.29 20.88
C PRO A 3 -15.80 10.21 19.82
N ALA A 4 -16.39 10.44 18.65
CA ALA A 4 -16.16 9.61 17.48
C ALA A 4 -14.64 9.56 17.22
N GLU A 5 -14.05 8.38 17.40
CA GLU A 5 -12.71 8.09 16.94
C GLU A 5 -12.60 8.53 15.48
N PRO A 6 -11.55 9.28 15.08
CA PRO A 6 -11.40 9.66 13.69
C PRO A 6 -11.18 8.38 12.91
N ALA A 7 -12.24 7.87 12.27
CA ALA A 7 -12.15 6.90 11.21
C ALA A 7 -11.03 7.39 10.29
N ALA A 8 -9.91 6.66 10.28
CA ALA A 8 -8.71 7.06 9.58
C ALA A 8 -9.13 7.46 8.16
N ALA A 9 -8.96 8.74 7.84
CA ALA A 9 -9.31 9.24 6.53
C ALA A 9 -8.62 8.35 5.49
N PRO A 10 -9.31 7.94 4.41
CA PRO A 10 -8.79 6.97 3.47
C PRO A 10 -7.41 7.44 3.00
N ALA A 11 -6.39 6.58 3.14
CA ALA A 11 -5.01 6.90 2.77
C ALA A 11 -4.99 7.59 1.40
N GLN A 12 -4.70 8.89 1.39
CA GLN A 12 -4.67 9.67 0.16
C GLN A 12 -3.32 9.40 -0.49
N VAL A 13 -3.33 8.70 -1.61
CA VAL A 13 -2.14 8.47 -2.43
C VAL A 13 -1.67 9.83 -2.97
N ARG A 14 -0.55 10.33 -2.42
CA ARG A 14 0.14 11.54 -2.90
C ARG A 14 1.27 11.12 -3.82
N ARG A 15 1.08 11.37 -5.11
CA ARG A 15 2.08 11.12 -6.15
C ARG A 15 3.35 11.94 -5.92
N GLY A 16 4.51 11.35 -6.13
CA GLY A 16 5.81 11.99 -5.91
C GLY A 16 6.20 12.14 -4.44
N GLN A 17 5.43 11.55 -3.52
CA GLN A 17 5.77 11.51 -2.11
C GLN A 17 6.61 10.27 -1.82
N SER A 18 7.71 10.43 -1.07
CA SER A 18 8.54 9.31 -0.62
C SER A 18 7.72 8.23 0.08
N ILE A 19 8.01 6.97 -0.24
CA ILE A 19 7.38 5.79 0.38
C ILE A 19 7.53 5.77 1.91
N ALA A 20 8.59 6.39 2.42
CA ALA A 20 8.85 6.53 3.85
C ALA A 20 7.81 7.39 4.58
N ALA A 21 7.14 8.31 3.87
CA ALA A 21 6.10 9.17 4.46
C ALA A 21 4.79 8.42 4.72
N TYR A 22 4.56 7.28 4.04
CA TYR A 22 3.37 6.46 4.24
C TYR A 22 3.53 5.55 5.45
N LYS A 23 2.50 5.48 6.30
CA LYS A 23 2.51 4.52 7.41
C LYS A 23 2.37 3.09 6.87
N ARG A 24 2.84 2.11 7.65
CA ARG A 24 2.67 0.68 7.33
C ARG A 24 1.22 0.30 7.01
N PRO A 25 0.22 0.61 7.86
CA PRO A 25 -1.17 0.29 7.55
C PRO A 25 -1.70 1.00 6.30
N GLU A 26 -1.27 2.23 6.02
CA GLU A 26 -1.68 2.95 4.81
C GLU A 26 -1.19 2.26 3.54
N LEU A 27 0.04 1.73 3.54
CA LEU A 27 0.56 0.96 2.40
C LEU A 27 -0.23 -0.33 2.18
N VAL A 28 -0.58 -1.04 3.26
CA VAL A 28 -1.42 -2.24 3.20
C VAL A 28 -2.79 -1.91 2.63
N GLU A 29 -3.41 -0.80 3.04
CA GLU A 29 -4.70 -0.37 2.47
C GLU A 29 -4.61 -0.03 0.97
N ILE A 30 -3.55 0.67 0.54
CA ILE A 30 -3.34 1.01 -0.88
C ILE A 30 -3.19 -0.27 -1.71
N VAL A 31 -2.35 -1.20 -1.24
CA VAL A 31 -2.14 -2.52 -1.84
C VAL A 31 -3.47 -3.28 -1.91
N GLY A 32 -4.21 -3.35 -0.81
CA GLY A 32 -5.48 -4.08 -0.75
C GLY A 32 -6.53 -3.53 -1.71
N ARG A 33 -6.64 -2.20 -1.84
CA ARG A 33 -7.55 -1.58 -2.81
C ARG A 33 -7.23 -1.94 -4.25
N ILE A 34 -5.94 -2.03 -4.59
CA ILE A 34 -5.48 -2.42 -5.92
C ILE A 34 -5.72 -3.92 -6.13
N ALA A 35 -5.40 -4.76 -5.14
CA ALA A 35 -5.60 -6.21 -5.21
C ALA A 35 -7.09 -6.60 -5.34
N VAL A 36 -8.00 -5.86 -4.69
CA VAL A 36 -9.45 -6.06 -4.84
C VAL A 36 -9.93 -5.68 -6.24
N ARG A 37 -9.36 -4.62 -6.83
CA ARG A 37 -9.70 -4.19 -8.20
C ARG A 37 -9.13 -5.14 -9.25
N GLU A 38 -7.91 -5.62 -9.03
CA GLU A 38 -7.14 -6.42 -9.96
C GLU A 38 -6.66 -7.71 -9.26
N PRO A 39 -7.56 -8.67 -8.96
CA PRO A 39 -7.23 -9.87 -8.20
C PRO A 39 -6.31 -10.85 -8.94
N ASP A 40 -6.16 -10.69 -10.26
CA ASP A 40 -5.30 -11.51 -11.11
C ASP A 40 -3.81 -11.09 -11.00
N LEU A 41 -3.51 -9.95 -10.37
CA LEU A 41 -2.14 -9.51 -10.20
C LEU A 41 -1.38 -10.37 -9.19
N SER A 42 -0.21 -10.81 -9.61
CA SER A 42 0.79 -11.41 -8.72
C SER A 42 1.42 -10.34 -7.84
N ASP A 43 2.01 -10.76 -6.72
CA ASP A 43 2.61 -9.87 -5.74
C ASP A 43 3.63 -8.89 -6.35
N ASP A 44 4.50 -9.40 -7.24
CA ASP A 44 5.49 -8.59 -7.95
C ASP A 44 4.84 -7.56 -8.90
N GLN A 45 3.77 -7.96 -9.61
CA GLN A 45 3.02 -7.04 -10.48
C GLN A 45 2.29 -5.96 -9.67
N LEU A 46 1.78 -6.33 -8.49
CA LEU A 46 1.14 -5.39 -7.59
C LEU A 46 2.14 -4.36 -7.05
N ILE A 47 3.34 -4.82 -6.68
CA ILE A 47 4.44 -3.94 -6.24
C ILE A 47 4.84 -2.98 -7.37
N ASP A 48 5.04 -3.47 -8.59
CA ASP A 48 5.40 -2.63 -9.74
C ASP A 48 4.30 -1.60 -10.05
N LEU A 49 3.03 -2.02 -10.03
CA LEU A 49 1.89 -1.14 -10.26
C LEU A 49 1.79 -0.04 -9.18
N VAL A 50 1.89 -0.42 -7.91
CA VAL A 50 1.83 0.55 -6.79
C VAL A 50 3.02 1.50 -6.87
N THR A 51 4.22 1.00 -7.17
CA THR A 51 5.43 1.82 -7.35
C THR A 51 5.21 2.90 -8.42
N ARG A 52 4.68 2.52 -9.57
CA ARG A 52 4.33 3.46 -10.66
C ARG A 52 3.23 4.43 -10.27
N LEU A 53 2.22 3.98 -9.53
CA LEU A 53 1.12 4.83 -9.06
C LEU A 53 1.56 5.89 -8.07
N LEU A 54 2.47 5.53 -7.15
CA LEU A 54 3.03 6.44 -6.16
C LEU A 54 4.00 7.45 -6.77
N GLU A 55 4.48 7.21 -8.00
CA GLU A 55 5.52 8.02 -8.67
C GLU A 55 6.72 8.26 -7.74
N CYS A 56 7.11 7.21 -7.00
CA CYS A 56 8.23 7.30 -6.07
C CYS A 56 9.54 7.56 -6.83
N PRO A 57 10.47 8.34 -6.24
CA PRO A 57 11.76 8.59 -6.86
C PRO A 57 12.54 7.28 -7.04
N GLU A 58 13.21 7.13 -8.18
CA GLU A 58 14.01 5.94 -8.50
C GLU A 58 15.13 5.68 -7.49
N ASP A 59 15.64 6.73 -6.85
CA ASP A 59 16.65 6.66 -5.79
C ASP A 59 16.17 5.84 -4.58
N GLU A 60 14.86 5.81 -4.34
CA GLU A 60 14.23 5.04 -3.26
C GLU A 60 13.68 3.68 -3.73
N ALA A 61 13.90 3.25 -4.99
CA ALA A 61 13.26 2.05 -5.56
C ALA A 61 13.46 0.78 -4.71
N LEU A 62 14.64 0.61 -4.10
CA LEU A 62 14.91 -0.51 -3.19
C LEU A 62 14.06 -0.45 -1.92
N LEU A 63 13.93 0.74 -1.32
CA LEU A 63 13.10 0.96 -0.13
C LEU A 63 11.61 0.81 -0.45
N VAL A 64 11.20 1.33 -1.60
CA VAL A 64 9.84 1.21 -2.14
C VAL A 64 9.47 -0.26 -2.29
N GLY A 65 10.30 -1.04 -3.00
CA GLY A 65 10.10 -2.46 -3.20
C GLY A 65 10.00 -3.23 -1.87
N ALA A 66 10.89 -2.96 -0.91
CA ALA A 66 10.86 -3.62 0.40
C ALA A 66 9.58 -3.31 1.20
N ARG A 67 9.16 -2.04 1.24
CA ARG A 67 7.95 -1.63 1.97
C ARG A 67 6.67 -2.15 1.32
N LEU A 68 6.62 -2.15 0.00
CA LEU A 68 5.48 -2.68 -0.75
C LEU A 68 5.40 -4.20 -0.63
N ARG A 69 6.53 -4.91 -0.70
CA ARG A 69 6.56 -6.36 -0.49
C ARG A 69 6.02 -6.75 0.87
N TYR A 70 6.45 -6.04 1.92
CA TYR A 70 5.88 -6.23 3.27
C TYR A 70 4.37 -5.94 3.30
N ALA A 71 3.92 -4.86 2.66
CA ALA A 71 2.50 -4.52 2.62
C ALA A 71 1.64 -5.57 1.88
N VAL A 72 2.15 -6.13 0.80
CA VAL A 72 1.51 -7.24 0.05
C VAL A 72 1.43 -8.49 0.91
N GLU A 73 2.53 -8.88 1.55
CA GLU A 73 2.58 -10.07 2.42
C GLU A 73 1.55 -9.97 3.55
N VAL A 74 1.50 -8.82 4.22
CA VAL A 74 0.53 -8.54 5.29
C VAL A 74 -0.91 -8.52 4.78
N TYR A 75 -1.14 -7.99 3.57
CA TYR A 75 -2.48 -8.04 2.95
C TYR A 75 -2.91 -9.48 2.64
N ARG A 76 -2.02 -10.29 2.07
CA ARG A 76 -2.29 -11.70 1.74
C ARG A 76 -2.59 -12.51 3.00
N ASP A 77 -1.78 -12.37 4.04
CA ASP A 77 -1.98 -13.01 5.35
C ASP A 77 -3.36 -12.69 5.97
N GLN A 78 -3.75 -11.41 5.92
CA GLN A 78 -5.09 -10.98 6.36
C GLN A 78 -6.21 -11.52 5.48
N SER A 79 -6.00 -11.63 4.17
CA SER A 79 -7.00 -12.13 3.23
C SER A 79 -7.19 -13.65 3.30
N GLU A 80 -6.16 -14.41 3.68
CA GLU A 80 -6.25 -15.87 3.89
C GLU A 80 -6.80 -16.23 5.27
N SER A 81 -6.74 -15.30 6.23
CA SER A 81 -7.30 -15.45 7.58
C SER A 81 -8.77 -15.00 7.71
N GLY A 82 -9.38 -14.52 6.62
CA GLY A 82 -10.72 -13.92 6.57
C GLY A 82 -11.82 -14.82 6.01
#